data_AF-A0A351X5H9-F1
#
_entry.id   AF-A0A351X5H9-F1
#
_cell.length_a   1.000
_cell.length_b   1.000
_cell.length_c   1.000
_cell.angle_alpha   90.00
_cell.angle_beta   90.00
_cell.angle_gamma   90.00
#
_symmetry.space_group_name_H-M   'P 1'
#
loop_
_entity.id
_entity.type
_entity.pdbx_description
1 polymer ?
#
loop_
_entity_poly.entity_id
_entity_poly.type
_entity_poly.pdbx_seq_one_letter_code
_entity_poly.pdbx_strand_id
1 'polypeptide(L)'
;MAKKQLGYVEMEWVCPRCGSKNPGPQKTCSTCGGPQPQDVKFQQREGQELIQGEDAKTIAQGAPDVHCAFCGTRNKADALVCIQCGADLKEAKKRESGEV
;
A
#
# COMPACT_ATOMS: atom_id res chain seq x y z
N MET A 1 14.19 2.40 31.36
CA MET A 1 14.04 1.40 30.28
C MET A 1 13.66 2.14 29.00
N ALA A 2 14.63 2.46 28.13
CA ALA A 2 14.34 3.12 26.87
C ALA A 2 13.64 2.12 25.93
N LYS A 3 12.32 2.29 25.73
CA LYS A 3 11.63 1.59 24.64
C LYS A 3 12.28 2.08 23.35
N LYS A 4 13.11 1.24 22.72
CA LYS A 4 13.52 1.46 21.33
C LYS A 4 12.22 1.54 20.53
N GLN A 5 11.84 2.73 20.11
CA GLN A 5 10.80 2.86 19.11
C GLN A 5 11.41 2.29 17.84
N LEU A 6 11.02 1.05 17.49
CA LEU A 6 11.21 0.53 16.15
C LEU A 6 10.45 1.50 15.26
N GLY A 7 11.16 2.36 14.53
CA GLY A 7 10.52 3.21 13.54
C GLY A 7 9.92 2.37 12.41
N TYR A 8 9.18 3.02 11.53
CA TYR A 8 8.38 2.35 10.51
C TYR A 8 9.12 2.29 9.18
N VAL A 9 8.82 1.27 8.39
CA VAL A 9 9.40 1.04 7.07
C VAL A 9 8.34 1.35 6.03
N GLU A 10 8.66 2.18 5.03
CA GLU A 10 7.81 2.33 3.85
C GLU A 10 8.22 1.29 2.82
N MET A 11 7.25 0.45 2.44
CA MET A 11 7.47 -0.54 1.38
C MET A 11 7.43 0.15 0.02
N GLU A 12 8.20 -0.35 -0.95
CA GLU A 12 8.15 0.05 -2.35
C GLU A 12 7.63 -1.09 -3.23
N TRP A 13 7.13 -0.77 -4.41
CA TRP A 13 6.77 -1.74 -5.45
C TRP A 13 7.42 -1.33 -6.78
N VAL A 14 7.81 -2.33 -7.57
CA VAL A 14 8.40 -2.11 -8.90
C VAL A 14 7.29 -2.16 -9.94
N CYS A 15 7.20 -1.11 -10.76
CA CYS A 15 6.23 -1.07 -11.84
C CYS A 15 6.60 -2.11 -12.92
N PRO A 16 5.75 -3.09 -13.23
CA PRO A 16 6.07 -4.11 -14.23
C PRO A 16 6.10 -3.56 -15.66
N ARG A 17 5.56 -2.35 -15.89
CA ARG A 17 5.56 -1.70 -17.21
C ARG A 17 6.85 -0.97 -17.54
N CYS A 18 7.45 -0.28 -16.57
CA CYS A 18 8.60 0.59 -16.82
C CYS A 18 9.75 0.40 -15.83
N GLY A 19 9.65 -0.52 -14.87
CA GLY A 19 10.70 -0.85 -13.91
C GLY A 19 10.92 0.19 -12.81
N SER A 20 10.15 1.28 -12.76
CA SER A 20 10.34 2.30 -11.72
C SER A 20 9.87 1.81 -10.35
N LYS A 21 10.60 2.19 -9.31
CA LYS A 21 10.26 1.94 -7.91
C LYS A 21 9.29 3.02 -7.44
N ASN A 22 8.18 2.61 -6.84
CA ASN A 22 7.13 3.50 -6.37
C ASN A 22 6.82 3.20 -4.90
N PRO A 23 6.50 4.21 -4.08
CA PRO A 23 6.06 4.00 -2.70
C PRO A 23 4.80 3.13 -2.62
N GLY A 24 4.71 2.30 -1.59
CA GLY A 24 3.63 1.34 -1.37
C GLY A 24 2.22 1.95 -1.33
N PRO A 25 2.03 3.14 -0.72
CA PRO A 25 0.76 3.84 -0.74
C PRO A 25 0.30 4.31 -2.14
N GLN A 26 1.22 4.45 -3.10
CA GLN A 26 0.87 4.91 -4.45
C GLN A 26 0.15 3.82 -5.24
N LYS A 27 -1.02 4.19 -5.78
CA LYS A 27 -1.86 3.31 -6.61
C LYS A 27 -1.52 3.39 -8.10
N THR A 28 -0.69 4.35 -8.47
CA THR A 28 -0.29 4.65 -9.85
C THR A 28 1.20 4.89 -9.87
N CYS A 29 1.87 4.37 -10.90
CA CYS A 29 3.27 4.61 -11.15
C CYS A 29 3.51 6.11 -11.42
N SER A 30 4.39 6.71 -10.64
CA SER A 30 4.79 8.11 -10.77
C SER A 30 5.48 8.43 -12.11
N THR A 31 6.14 7.44 -12.72
CA THR A 31 6.88 7.61 -13.98
C THR A 31 6.01 7.46 -15.23
N CYS A 32 5.30 6.34 -15.40
CA CYS A 32 4.55 6.05 -16.63
C CYS A 32 3.02 6.25 -16.51
N GLY A 33 2.51 6.63 -15.33
CA GLY A 33 1.07 6.79 -15.10
C GLY A 33 0.28 5.49 -15.04
N GLY A 34 0.96 4.34 -15.09
CA GLY A 34 0.31 3.05 -15.05
C GLY A 34 -0.27 2.67 -13.67
N PRO A 35 -1.47 2.07 -13.54
CA PRO A 35 -1.93 1.52 -12.26
C PRO A 35 -0.98 0.47 -11.66
N GLN A 36 -1.00 0.41 -10.34
CA GLN A 36 -0.40 -0.66 -9.55
C GLN A 36 -1.17 -1.98 -9.76
N PRO A 37 -0.50 -3.08 -10.12
CA PRO A 37 -1.11 -4.39 -10.22
C PRO A 37 -1.61 -4.93 -8.87
N GLN A 38 -2.62 -5.80 -8.89
CA GLN A 38 -3.17 -6.42 -7.68
C GLN A 38 -2.20 -7.39 -7.00
N ASP A 39 -1.35 -8.04 -7.80
CA ASP A 39 -0.38 -9.07 -7.44
C ASP A 39 1.04 -8.52 -7.28
N VAL A 40 1.20 -7.20 -7.21
CA VAL A 40 2.53 -6.60 -7.08
C VAL A 40 3.16 -6.97 -5.75
N LYS A 41 4.44 -7.33 -5.79
CA LYS A 41 5.24 -7.57 -4.60
C LYS A 41 5.75 -6.26 -4.03
N PHE A 42 5.53 -6.10 -2.73
CA PHE A 42 6.06 -4.99 -1.95
C PHE A 42 7.35 -5.43 -1.29
N GLN A 43 8.39 -4.63 -1.46
CA GLN A 43 9.73 -4.88 -0.94
C GLN A 43 10.19 -3.72 -0.08
N GLN A 44 11.08 -3.98 0.86
CA GLN A 44 11.76 -2.89 1.55
C GLN A 44 12.76 -2.22 0.61
N ARG A 45 12.86 -0.89 0.68
CA ARG A 45 14.00 -0.17 0.11
C ARG A 45 15.24 -0.42 0.97
N GLU A 46 16.31 -0.91 0.36
CA GLU A 46 17.61 -1.06 1.00
C GLU A 46 18.15 0.30 1.47
N GLY A 47 18.64 0.33 2.72
CA GLY A 47 19.23 1.54 3.31
C GLY A 47 18.23 2.66 3.59
N GLN A 48 16.91 2.39 3.59
CA GLN A 48 15.94 3.39 4.03
C GLN A 48 16.09 3.68 5.53
N GLU A 49 15.97 4.95 5.90
CA GLU A 49 15.87 5.34 7.30
C GLU A 49 14.50 4.97 7.85
N LEU A 50 14.46 4.61 9.13
CA LEU A 50 13.21 4.33 9.80
C LEU A 50 12.42 5.64 9.97
N ILE A 51 11.19 5.63 9.49
CA ILE A 51 10.28 6.77 9.59
C ILE A 51 9.77 6.86 11.02
N GLN A 52 9.81 8.05 11.61
CA GLN A 52 9.32 8.33 12.95
C GLN A 52 8.07 9.20 12.90
N GLY A 53 7.31 9.21 14.00
CA GLY A 53 6.13 10.06 14.16
C GLY A 53 4.81 9.29 14.21
N GLU A 54 3.77 9.98 14.68
CA GLU A 54 2.43 9.41 14.86
C GLU A 54 1.74 9.08 13.54
N ASP A 55 2.01 9.84 12.48
CA ASP A 55 1.45 9.59 11.15
C ASP A 55 1.98 8.28 10.57
N ALA A 56 3.29 8.04 10.67
CA ALA A 56 3.93 6.81 10.24
C ALA A 56 3.41 5.59 11.02
N LYS A 57 3.19 5.77 12.33
CA LYS A 57 2.54 4.76 13.18
C LYS A 57 1.14 4.43 12.70
N THR A 58 0.33 5.45 12.43
CA THR A 58 -1.06 5.26 11.99
C THR A 58 -1.13 4.54 10.65
N ILE A 59 -0.24 4.86 9.71
CA ILE A 59 -0.17 4.20 8.40
C ILE A 59 0.28 2.74 8.56
N ALA A 60 1.32 2.49 9.37
CA ALA A 60 1.87 1.15 9.55
C ALA A 60 0.94 0.22 10.36
N GLN A 61 0.18 0.77 11.31
CA GLN A 61 -0.83 0.02 12.07
C GLN A 61 -2.17 -0.11 11.32
N GLY A 62 -2.34 0.66 10.23
CA GLY A 62 -3.51 0.59 9.38
C GLY A 62 -3.66 -0.80 8.73
N ALA A 63 -4.91 -1.24 8.59
CA ALA A 63 -5.17 -2.48 7.87
C ALA A 63 -4.78 -2.35 6.38
N PRO A 64 -4.37 -3.44 5.70
CA PRO A 64 -4.06 -3.40 4.29
C PRO A 64 -5.27 -2.98 3.47
N ASP A 65 -5.05 -2.04 2.54
CA ASP A 65 -6.03 -1.66 1.52
C ASP A 65 -6.69 -2.86 0.83
N VAL A 66 -7.92 -2.66 0.36
CA VAL A 66 -8.72 -3.71 -0.26
C VAL A 66 -8.92 -3.44 -1.75
N HIS A 67 -8.96 -4.50 -2.55
CA HIS A 67 -9.35 -4.43 -3.96
C HIS A 67 -10.84 -4.73 -4.10
N CYS A 68 -11.55 -3.83 -4.76
CA CYS A 68 -12.95 -4.00 -5.09
C CYS A 68 -13.12 -5.29 -5.90
N ALA A 69 -14.00 -6.19 -5.45
CA ALA A 69 -14.27 -7.45 -6.16
C ALA A 69 -14.94 -7.22 -7.53
N PHE A 70 -15.61 -6.08 -7.71
CA PHE A 70 -16.34 -5.75 -8.94
C PHE A 70 -15.45 -5.14 -10.02
N CYS A 71 -14.76 -4.04 -9.71
CA CYS A 71 -13.94 -3.31 -10.71
C CYS A 71 -12.43 -3.38 -10.47
N GLY A 72 -11.98 -4.08 -9.42
CA GLY A 72 -10.56 -4.23 -9.10
C GLY A 72 -9.88 -2.99 -8.52
N THR A 73 -10.58 -1.86 -8.35
CA THR A 73 -10.02 -0.63 -7.79
C THR A 73 -9.55 -0.83 -6.36
N ARG A 74 -8.37 -0.30 -6.04
CA ARG A 74 -7.81 -0.28 -4.67
C ARG A 74 -8.46 0.81 -3.82
N ASN A 75 -8.98 0.43 -2.67
CA ASN A 75 -9.66 1.27 -1.69
C ASN A 75 -8.99 1.14 -0.32
N LYS A 76 -9.20 2.13 0.57
CA LYS A 76 -8.72 2.04 1.95
C LYS A 76 -9.39 0.86 2.67
N ALA A 77 -8.72 0.28 3.65
CA ALA A 77 -9.23 -0.87 4.37
C ALA A 77 -10.55 -0.62 5.12
N ASP A 78 -10.82 0.63 5.48
CA ASP A 78 -12.02 1.10 6.19
C ASP A 78 -13.11 1.63 5.25
N ALA A 79 -12.89 1.60 3.92
CA ALA A 79 -13.87 2.06 2.97
C ALA A 79 -15.04 1.07 2.86
N LEU A 80 -16.27 1.58 2.97
CA LEU A 80 -17.49 0.78 2.81
C LEU A 80 -17.94 0.65 1.35
N VAL A 81 -17.59 1.64 0.52
CA VAL A 81 -17.98 1.73 -0.89
C VAL A 81 -16.77 2.00 -1.76
N CYS A 82 -16.76 1.42 -2.96
CA CYS A 82 -15.67 1.61 -3.91
C CYS A 82 -15.67 3.03 -4.45
N ILE A 83 -14.54 3.74 -4.33
CA ILE A 83 -14.40 5.13 -4.76
C ILE A 83 -14.58 5.33 -6.27
N GLN A 84 -14.42 4.28 -7.08
CA GLN A 84 -14.57 4.37 -8.54
C GLN A 84 -15.95 3.95 -9.05
N CYS A 85 -16.50 2.83 -8.59
CA CYS A 85 -17.74 2.27 -9.13
C CYS A 85 -18.94 2.29 -8.17
N GLY A 86 -18.74 2.69 -6.91
CA GLY A 86 -19.80 2.71 -5.89
C GLY A 86 -20.22 1.34 -5.33
N ALA A 87 -19.61 0.23 -5.78
CA ALA A 87 -19.91 -1.10 -5.27
C ALA A 87 -19.57 -1.24 -3.77
N ASP A 88 -20.34 -2.07 -3.05
CA ASP A 88 -20.09 -2.43 -1.65
C ASP A 88 -18.74 -3.18 -1.54
N LEU A 89 -17.93 -2.81 -0.54
CA LEU A 89 -16.60 -3.38 -0.29
C LEU A 89 -16.58 -4.46 0.80
N LYS A 90 -17.74 -4.91 1.31
CA LYS A 90 -17.80 -6.01 2.29
C LYS A 90 -17.10 -7.29 1.82
N GLU A 91 -17.15 -7.56 0.52
CA GLU A 91 -16.50 -8.72 -0.11
C GLU A 91 -15.15 -8.38 -0.77
N ALA A 92 -14.61 -7.18 -0.51
CA ALA A 92 -13.35 -6.76 -1.10
C ALA A 92 -12.17 -7.58 -0.54
N LYS A 93 -11.25 -7.97 -1.43
CA LYS A 93 -10.08 -8.77 -1.06
C LYS A 93 -8.99 -7.86 -0.52
N LYS A 94 -8.46 -8.16 0.68
CA LYS A 94 -7.28 -7.47 1.22
C LYS A 94 -6.09 -7.68 0.29
N ARG A 95 -5.32 -6.63 0.05
CA ARG A 95 -4.03 -6.75 -0.65
C ARG A 95 -3.06 -7.58 0.19
N GLU A 96 -2.07 -8.18 -0.47
CA GLU A 96 -0.94 -8.77 0.24
C GLU A 96 -0.16 -7.69 1.00
N SER A 97 0.22 -8.03 2.24
CA SER A 97 1.23 -7.29 2.98
C SER A 97 2.59 -7.53 2.34
N GLY A 98 3.48 -6.55 2.38
CA GLY A 98 4.85 -6.75 1.91
C GLY A 98 5.57 -7.77 2.78
N GLU A 99 6.47 -8.52 2.15
CA GLU A 99 7.38 -9.42 2.84
C GLU A 99 8.44 -8.56 3.53
N VAL A 100 8.63 -8.79 4.83
CA VAL A 100 9.54 -8.04 5.71
C VAL A 100 10.88 -8.74 5.75
#